data_AF-A0A925RW13-F1
#
_entry.id   AF-A0A925RW13-F1
#
_cell.length_a   1.000
_cell.length_b   1.000
_cell.length_c   1.000
_cell.angle_alpha   90.00
_cell.angle_beta   90.00
_cell.angle_gamma   90.00
#
_symmetry.space_group_name_H-M   'P 1'
#
loop_
_entity.id
_entity.type
_entity.pdbx_description
1 polymer ?
#
loop_
_entity_poly.entity_id
_entity_poly.type
_entity_poly.pdbx_seq_one_letter_code
_entity_poly.pdbx_strand_id
1 'polypeptide(L)'
;MTGEMSIVQLVLSASIMVQLVLVLLLFASVASWAVIFAKRSELKKWRVSAERFEESFWSGGDLTAMYRAIEARREKTQGMESVFESGFREFARLRTQQG
;
A
#
# COMPACT_ATOMS: atom_id res chain seq x y z
N MET A 1 52.94 8.63 -9.85
CA MET A 1 51.60 9.11 -9.45
C MET A 1 50.62 8.56 -10.47
N THR A 2 50.31 7.27 -10.36
CA THR A 2 49.34 6.57 -11.23
C THR A 2 47.96 7.11 -10.89
N GLY A 3 47.44 7.96 -11.77
CA GLY A 3 46.14 8.59 -11.58
C GLY A 3 45.09 7.53 -11.33
N GLU A 4 44.35 7.68 -10.24
CA GLU A 4 43.17 6.90 -9.96
C GLU A 4 42.27 7.00 -11.19
N MET A 5 42.20 5.92 -11.99
CA MET A 5 41.27 5.86 -13.11
C MET A 5 39.87 5.92 -12.51
N SER A 6 39.25 7.09 -12.61
CA SER A 6 37.91 7.33 -12.12
C SER A 6 36.96 6.33 -12.77
N ILE A 7 36.05 5.76 -12.00
CA ILE A 7 35.00 4.84 -12.51
C ILE A 7 34.27 5.46 -13.71
N VAL A 8 34.11 6.79 -13.70
CA VAL A 8 33.52 7.56 -14.78
C VAL A 8 34.35 7.49 -16.06
N GLN A 9 35.68 7.58 -15.98
CA GLN A 9 36.57 7.43 -17.14
C GLN A 9 36.56 6.01 -17.71
N LEU A 10 36.46 4.99 -16.86
CA LEU A 10 36.31 3.59 -17.31
C LEU A 10 35.02 3.38 -18.11
N VAL A 11 33.91 3.97 -17.64
CA VAL A 11 32.62 3.92 -18.34
C VAL A 11 32.66 4.73 -19.64
N LEU A 12 33.28 5.92 -19.64
CA LEU A 12 33.42 6.78 -20.81
C LEU A 12 34.35 6.17 -21.89
N SER A 13 35.33 5.38 -21.48
CA SER A 13 36.27 4.69 -22.39
C SER A 13 35.73 3.35 -22.90
N ALA A 14 34.60 2.87 -22.36
CA ALA A 14 33.98 1.63 -22.80
C ALA A 14 33.33 1.76 -24.18
N SER A 15 33.09 0.63 -24.85
CA SER A 15 32.39 0.61 -26.14
C SER A 15 30.98 1.22 -26.04
N ILE A 16 30.51 1.85 -27.12
CA ILE A 16 29.19 2.49 -27.19
C ILE A 16 28.05 1.54 -26.82
N MET A 17 28.17 0.26 -27.20
CA MET A 17 27.19 -0.78 -26.84
C MET A 17 27.10 -0.96 -25.32
N VAL A 18 28.24 -1.01 -24.62
CA VAL A 18 28.29 -1.17 -23.16
C VAL A 18 27.71 0.07 -22.48
N GLN A 19 28.02 1.27 -22.96
CA GLN A 19 27.45 2.51 -22.43
C GLN A 19 25.92 2.53 -22.52
N LEU A 20 25.34 2.09 -23.65
CA LEU A 20 23.89 1.99 -23.82
C LEU A 20 23.26 1.02 -22.82
N VAL A 21 23.87 -0.15 -22.60
CA VAL A 21 23.39 -1.12 -21.61
C VAL A 21 23.44 -0.52 -20.21
N LEU A 22 24.53 0.17 -19.84
CA LEU A 22 24.66 0.82 -18.52
C LEU A 22 23.59 1.90 -18.31
N VAL A 23 23.32 2.73 -19.32
CA VAL A 23 22.27 3.75 -19.26
C VAL A 23 20.89 3.11 -19.11
N LEU A 24 20.60 2.06 -19.87
CA LEU A 24 19.33 1.34 -19.78
C LEU A 24 19.14 0.71 -18.39
N LEU A 25 20.19 0.08 -17.85
CA LEU A 25 20.18 -0.50 -16.50
C LEU A 25 20.00 0.59 -15.43
N LEU A 26 20.60 1.76 -15.60
CA LEU A 26 20.42 2.88 -14.69
C LEU A 26 18.95 3.35 -14.69
N PHE A 27 18.34 3.53 -15.86
CA PHE A 27 16.93 3.89 -15.96
C PHE A 27 16.02 2.81 -15.36
N ALA A 28 16.28 1.54 -15.65
CA ALA A 28 15.54 0.43 -15.06
C ALA A 28 15.66 0.39 -13.53
N SER A 29 16.85 0.69 -12.99
CA SER A 29 17.08 0.79 -11.54
C SER A 29 16.25 1.91 -10.91
N VAL A 30 16.28 3.11 -11.49
CA VAL A 30 15.49 4.25 -11.01
C VAL A 30 13.99 3.97 -11.11
N ALA A 31 13.54 3.38 -12.23
CA ALA A 31 12.14 2.99 -12.41
C ALA A 31 11.71 1.94 -11.37
N SER A 32 12.56 0.95 -11.07
CA SER A 32 12.30 -0.05 -10.03
C SER A 32 12.11 0.61 -8.66
N TRP A 33 12.99 1.54 -8.28
CA TRP A 33 12.84 2.31 -7.05
C TRP A 33 11.55 3.14 -7.01
N ALA A 34 11.18 3.79 -8.11
CA ALA A 34 9.92 4.52 -8.20
C ALA A 34 8.70 3.62 -7.96
N VAL A 35 8.69 2.41 -8.55
CA VAL A 35 7.64 1.41 -8.32
C VAL A 35 7.62 0.93 -6.87
N ILE A 36 8.79 0.68 -6.28
CA ILE A 36 8.91 0.27 -4.87
C ILE A 36 8.32 1.35 -3.95
N PHE A 37 8.65 2.62 -4.16
CA PHE A 37 8.09 3.71 -3.36
C PHE A 37 6.59 3.90 -3.58
N ALA A 38 6.11 3.79 -4.82
CA ALA A 38 4.69 3.89 -5.13
C ALA A 38 3.88 2.80 -4.42
N LYS A 39 4.32 1.53 -4.52
CA LYS A 39 3.65 0.43 -3.82
C LYS A 39 3.79 0.50 -2.31
N ARG A 40 4.95 0.88 -1.78
CA ARG A 40 5.10 1.10 -0.32
C ARG A 40 4.15 2.17 0.21
N SER A 41 3.94 3.25 -0.53
CA SER A 41 2.97 4.30 -0.15
C SER A 41 1.54 3.78 -0.14
N GLU A 42 1.15 3.02 -1.16
CA GLU A 42 -0.16 2.40 -1.24
C GLU A 42 -0.42 1.43 -0.06
N LEU A 43 0.50 0.49 0.19
CA LEU A 43 0.41 -0.44 1.33
C LEU A 43 0.35 0.28 2.68
N LYS A 44 1.11 1.38 2.85
CA LYS A 44 1.08 2.16 4.09
C LYS A 44 -0.29 2.78 4.35
N LYS A 45 -0.97 3.27 3.32
CA LYS A 45 -2.33 3.83 3.45
C LYS A 45 -3.33 2.78 3.94
N TRP A 46 -3.32 1.59 3.32
CA TRP A 46 -4.17 0.47 3.72
C TRP A 46 -3.94 0.05 5.18
N ARG A 47 -2.67 0.01 5.59
CA ARG A 47 -2.29 -0.38 6.95
C ARG A 47 -2.77 0.62 8.00
N VAL A 48 -2.62 1.93 7.75
CA VAL A 48 -3.10 2.97 8.69
C VAL A 48 -4.63 2.95 8.80
N SER A 49 -5.36 2.76 7.70
CA SER A 49 -6.82 2.64 7.76
C SER A 49 -7.27 1.40 8.55
N ALA A 50 -6.60 0.26 8.36
CA ALA A 50 -6.89 -0.95 9.12
C ALA A 50 -6.62 -0.77 10.62
N GLU A 51 -5.51 -0.14 10.99
CA GLU A 51 -5.11 0.10 12.38
C GLU A 51 -6.11 1.01 13.12
N ARG A 52 -6.63 2.04 12.44
CA ARG A 52 -7.70 2.91 12.98
C ARG A 52 -9.01 2.17 13.21
N PHE A 53 -9.40 1.32 12.26
CA PHE A 53 -10.59 0.49 12.42
C PHE A 53 -10.40 -0.47 13.61
N GLU A 54 -9.23 -1.10 13.71
CA GLU A 54 -8.90 -2.06 14.76
C GLU A 54 -8.97 -1.40 16.14
N GLU A 55 -8.41 -0.21 16.30
CA GLU A 55 -8.51 0.57 17.55
C GLU A 55 -9.97 0.87 17.92
N SER A 56 -10.79 1.31 16.95
CA SER A 56 -12.22 1.54 17.18
C SER A 56 -12.97 0.26 17.55
N PHE A 57 -12.64 -0.87 16.91
CA PHE A 57 -13.26 -2.17 17.16
C PHE A 57 -12.92 -2.70 18.56
N TRP A 58 -11.66 -2.61 18.98
CA TRP A 58 -11.21 -3.09 20.30
C TRP A 58 -11.45 -2.12 21.45
N SER A 59 -11.75 -0.85 21.17
CA SER A 59 -12.11 0.14 22.22
C SER A 59 -13.36 -0.23 23.04
N GLY A 60 -14.08 -1.30 22.66
CA GLY A 60 -15.25 -1.80 23.39
C GLY A 60 -16.53 -1.00 23.14
N GLY A 61 -16.55 -0.16 22.10
CA GLY A 61 -17.74 0.55 21.66
C GLY A 61 -18.82 -0.38 21.09
N ASP A 62 -20.08 0.08 21.10
CA ASP A 62 -21.21 -0.63 20.51
C ASP A 62 -20.95 -0.89 19.01
N LEU A 63 -20.79 -2.16 18.64
CA LEU A 63 -20.61 -2.61 17.26
C LEU A 63 -21.74 -2.12 16.34
N THR A 64 -22.93 -1.93 16.88
CA THR A 64 -24.08 -1.35 16.18
C THR A 64 -23.85 0.12 15.84
N ALA A 65 -23.26 0.89 16.77
CA ALA A 65 -22.89 2.28 16.53
C ALA A 65 -21.76 2.37 15.49
N MET A 66 -20.79 1.45 15.54
CA MET A 66 -19.73 1.37 14.53
C MET A 66 -20.29 1.03 13.13
N TYR A 67 -21.21 0.07 13.03
CA TYR A 67 -21.91 -0.25 11.79
C TYR A 67 -22.67 0.96 11.23
N ARG A 68 -23.43 1.67 12.08
CA ARG A 68 -24.16 2.89 11.67
C ARG A 68 -23.21 4.00 11.21
N ALA A 69 -22.05 4.15 11.85
CA ALA A 69 -21.06 5.13 11.46
C ALA A 69 -20.43 4.82 10.09
N ILE A 70 -20.23 3.54 9.78
CA ILE A 70 -19.76 3.08 8.45
C ILE A 70 -20.85 3.31 7.40
N GLU A 71 -22.09 2.90 7.68
CA GLU A 71 -23.24 3.07 6.79
C GLU A 71 -23.53 4.56 6.48
N ALA A 72 -23.33 5.44 7.47
CA ALA A 72 -23.48 6.88 7.31
C ALA A 72 -22.42 7.52 6.40
N ARG A 73 -21.23 6.92 6.26
CA ARG A 73 -20.14 7.53 5.49
C ARG A 73 -20.38 7.60 3.99
N ARG A 74 -21.34 6.84 3.40
CA ARG A 74 -21.67 6.78 1.95
C ARG A 74 -20.50 6.54 0.97
N GLU A 75 -19.25 6.62 1.41
CA GLU A 75 -18.05 6.26 0.67
C GLU A 75 -18.01 4.74 0.50
N LYS A 76 -17.37 4.27 -0.56
CA LYS A 76 -17.12 2.84 -0.74
C LYS A 76 -16.27 2.33 0.41
N THR A 77 -16.86 1.51 1.27
CA THR A 77 -16.17 0.76 2.31
C THR A 77 -15.09 -0.12 1.66
N GLN A 78 -13.83 0.04 2.04
CA GLN A 78 -12.71 -0.74 1.50
C GLN A 78 -11.86 -1.33 2.63
N GLY A 79 -11.19 -2.46 2.36
CA GLY A 79 -10.35 -3.12 3.35
C GLY A 79 -11.15 -3.76 4.49
N MET A 80 -10.73 -3.52 5.73
CA MET A 80 -11.27 -4.21 6.90
C MET A 80 -12.71 -3.79 7.25
N GLU A 81 -13.08 -2.53 6.97
CA GLU A 81 -14.42 -2.01 7.20
C GLU A 81 -15.48 -2.75 6.35
N SER A 82 -15.17 -3.17 5.12
CA SER A 82 -16.15 -3.84 4.25
C SER A 82 -16.38 -5.30 4.67
N VAL A 83 -15.35 -5.95 5.19
CA VAL A 83 -15.46 -7.29 5.81
C VAL A 83 -16.34 -7.21 7.06
N PHE A 84 -16.15 -6.18 7.89
CA PHE A 84 -17.00 -5.97 9.06
C PHE A 84 -18.45 -5.66 8.67
N GLU A 85 -18.68 -4.74 7.72
CA GLU A 85 -20.02 -4.37 7.27
C GLU A 85 -20.79 -5.58 6.75
N SER A 86 -20.16 -6.39 5.88
CA SER A 86 -20.78 -7.59 5.32
C SER A 86 -21.06 -8.65 6.39
N GLY A 87 -20.13 -8.88 7.33
CA GLY A 87 -20.34 -9.83 8.43
C GLY A 87 -21.42 -9.37 9.42
N PHE A 88 -21.40 -8.11 9.82
CA PHE A 88 -22.38 -7.56 10.78
C PHE A 88 -23.78 -7.47 10.17
N ARG A 89 -23.89 -7.16 8.87
CA ARG A 89 -25.16 -7.18 8.14
C ARG A 89 -25.80 -8.56 8.16
N GLU A 90 -25.02 -9.62 7.91
CA GLU A 90 -25.55 -10.98 7.94
C GLU A 90 -25.89 -11.42 9.36
N PHE A 91 -25.07 -11.07 10.35
CA PHE A 91 -25.38 -11.30 11.76
C PHE A 91 -26.70 -10.64 12.19
N ALA A 92 -26.91 -9.37 11.82
CA ALA A 92 -28.15 -8.65 12.12
C ALA A 92 -29.37 -9.28 11.44
N ARG A 93 -29.20 -9.77 10.21
CA ARG A 93 -30.25 -10.50 9.47
C ARG A 93 -30.64 -11.80 10.17
N LEU A 94 -29.66 -12.61 10.59
CA LEU A 94 -29.90 -13.87 11.30
C LEU A 94 -30.60 -13.64 12.65
N ARG A 95 -30.19 -12.59 13.38
CA ARG A 95 -30.80 -12.25 14.68
C ARG A 95 -32.26 -11.81 14.57
N THR A 96 -32.62 -11.14 13.48
CA THR A 96 -34.00 -10.72 13.19
C THR A 96 -34.89 -11.90 12.81
N GLN A 97 -34.30 -13.00 12.33
CA GLN A 97 -35.03 -14.18 11.87
C GLN A 97 -35.27 -15.23 12.97
N GLN A 98 -34.55 -15.13 14.10
CA GLN A 98 -34.70 -16.00 15.27
C GLN A 98 -35.61 -15.42 16.38
N GLY A 99 -36.11 -14.19 16.21
CA GLY A 99 -37.14 -13.60 17.08
C GLY A 99 -38.52 -13.69 16.43
#